data_AF-A0A6N8H7M2-F1
#
_entry.id   AF-A0A6N8H7M2-F1
#
_cell.length_a   1.000
_cell.length_b   1.000
_cell.length_c   1.000
_cell.angle_alpha   90.00
_cell.angle_beta   90.00
_cell.angle_gamma   90.00
#
_symmetry.space_group_name_H-M   'P 1'
#
loop_
_entity.id
_entity.type
_entity.pdbx_description
1 polymer ?
#
loop_
_entity_poly.entity_id
_entity_poly.type
_entity_poly.pdbx_seq_one_letter_code
_entity_poly.pdbx_strand_id
1 'polypeptide(L)'
;MFSRQFSNFEGQFLRKTITAVCDVMARNDYDVLLAMVGEQESQPMQRLLVNHKIDGVILARSLERDPLIPLLQQSKLPFIAIGRPADPTVLYVDHDQVGGCREMTNLLLMKGLHRIALLGGSMLYTVNQTRLEGFRQAHEHSRCKIDETLLFELETDDLRIDAIQQAVARKADCLLCMDDHVAMLALNTVRQMGLKVPNDIRIASLYDGEALLDCTPQITAVSFDPELLGKRAAQQLLAVTRRQPVETGALLGYQVGLRTSTQT
;
A
#
# COMPACT_ATOMS: atom_id res chain seq x y z
N MET A 1 6.88 12.93 -6.53
CA MET A 1 7.64 12.91 -5.27
C MET A 1 7.39 11.59 -4.57
N PHE A 2 8.43 10.87 -4.14
CA PHE A 2 8.31 9.56 -3.49
C PHE A 2 9.04 9.54 -2.15
N SER A 3 8.54 8.73 -1.21
CA SER A 3 9.27 8.47 0.04
C SER A 3 10.56 7.68 -0.25
N ARG A 4 11.66 8.04 0.43
CA ARG A 4 12.90 7.24 0.40
C ARG A 4 12.71 5.81 0.91
N GLN A 5 11.68 5.52 1.70
CA GLN A 5 11.39 4.16 2.12
C GLN A 5 11.04 3.23 0.93
N PHE A 6 10.53 3.79 -0.17
CA PHE A 6 10.25 3.06 -1.42
C PHE A 6 11.37 3.23 -2.47
N SER A 7 12.58 3.62 -2.03
CA SER A 7 13.68 3.97 -2.93
C SER A 7 14.26 2.82 -3.75
N ASN A 8 13.96 1.57 -3.39
CA ASN A 8 14.53 0.44 -4.11
C ASN A 8 13.99 0.29 -5.53
N PHE A 9 12.88 0.95 -5.94
CA PHE A 9 12.24 0.80 -7.27
C PHE A 9 11.98 -0.66 -7.73
N GLU A 10 12.30 -1.65 -6.89
CA GLU A 10 12.11 -3.09 -7.12
C GLU A 10 10.62 -3.47 -7.08
N GLY A 11 9.81 -2.69 -6.37
CA GLY A 11 8.37 -2.90 -6.28
C GLY A 11 7.68 -2.71 -7.63
N GLN A 12 7.17 -3.81 -8.19
CA GLN A 12 6.44 -3.84 -9.46
C GLN A 12 5.30 -2.81 -9.49
N PHE A 13 4.58 -2.64 -8.37
CA PHE A 13 3.49 -1.69 -8.21
C PHE A 13 3.92 -0.24 -8.49
N LEU A 14 5.03 0.19 -7.87
CA LEU A 14 5.56 1.53 -8.02
C LEU A 14 6.02 1.77 -9.46
N ARG A 15 6.75 0.80 -10.04
CA ARG A 15 7.24 0.90 -11.42
C ARG A 15 6.09 1.07 -12.41
N LYS A 16 5.07 0.20 -12.35
CA LYS A 16 3.89 0.27 -13.23
C LYS A 16 3.12 1.59 -13.06
N THR A 17 2.99 2.07 -11.82
CA THR A 17 2.35 3.36 -11.52
C THR A 17 3.12 4.52 -12.17
N ILE A 18 4.45 4.56 -12.02
CA ILE A 18 5.30 5.61 -12.61
C ILE A 18 5.25 5.54 -14.14
N THR A 19 5.36 4.35 -14.74
CA THR A 19 5.27 4.17 -16.19
C THR A 19 3.96 4.72 -16.73
N ALA A 20 2.82 4.39 -16.09
CA ALA A 20 1.52 4.91 -16.51
C ALA A 20 1.41 6.43 -16.36
N VAL A 21 2.00 7.02 -15.32
CA VAL A 21 2.10 8.49 -15.19
C VAL A 21 2.90 9.08 -16.36
N CYS A 22 4.10 8.56 -16.63
CA CYS A 22 4.96 9.03 -17.71
C CYS A 22 4.25 8.94 -19.07
N ASP A 23 3.57 7.83 -19.36
CA ASP A 23 2.85 7.63 -20.62
C ASP A 23 1.73 8.65 -20.82
N VAL A 24 0.97 8.97 -19.77
CA VAL A 24 -0.10 9.97 -19.84
C VAL A 24 0.48 11.38 -19.98
N MET A 25 1.52 11.71 -19.22
CA MET A 25 2.15 13.04 -19.26
C MET A 25 2.81 13.31 -20.62
N ALA A 26 3.56 12.34 -21.16
CA ALA A 26 4.23 12.46 -22.46
C ALA A 26 3.23 12.71 -23.60
N ARG A 27 2.06 12.06 -23.58
CA ARG A 27 0.97 12.28 -24.57
C ARG A 27 0.31 13.65 -24.47
N ASN A 28 0.62 14.42 -23.43
CA ASN A 28 0.10 15.76 -23.19
C ASN A 28 1.22 16.81 -23.17
N ASP A 29 2.39 16.49 -23.73
CA ASP A 29 3.56 17.38 -23.84
C ASP A 29 4.14 17.84 -22.49
N TYR A 30 4.05 16.97 -21.46
CA TYR A 30 4.69 17.18 -20.15
C TYR A 30 5.84 16.21 -19.92
N ASP A 31 6.95 16.74 -19.40
CA ASP A 31 8.06 15.96 -18.85
C ASP A 31 7.79 15.57 -17.39
N VAL A 32 8.28 14.39 -16.97
CA VAL A 32 8.15 13.90 -15.59
C VAL A 32 9.50 13.94 -14.88
N LEU A 33 9.58 14.71 -13.79
CA LEU A 33 10.72 14.73 -12.89
C LEU A 33 10.46 13.86 -11.66
N LEU A 34 11.33 12.87 -11.44
CA LEU A 34 11.30 12.02 -10.25
C LEU A 34 12.19 12.61 -9.16
N ALA A 35 11.62 12.80 -7.97
CA ALA A 35 12.35 13.28 -6.80
C ALA A 35 11.95 12.50 -5.55
N MET A 36 12.98 12.17 -4.76
CA MET A 36 12.86 11.40 -3.53
C MET A 36 12.96 12.34 -2.32
N VAL A 37 12.20 12.03 -1.27
CA VAL A 37 12.13 12.85 -0.07
C VAL A 37 11.98 11.97 1.17
N GLY A 38 12.73 12.27 2.22
CA GLY A 38 12.52 11.65 3.54
C GLY A 38 11.18 12.06 4.15
N GLU A 39 10.67 11.28 5.10
CA GLU A 39 9.35 11.51 5.73
C GLU A 39 9.21 12.93 6.31
N GLN A 40 10.27 13.39 6.99
CA GLN A 40 10.35 14.71 7.63
C GLN A 40 11.07 15.76 6.76
N GLU A 41 11.45 15.43 5.53
CA GLU A 41 12.18 16.35 4.66
C GLU A 41 11.24 17.17 3.79
N SER A 42 11.54 18.46 3.62
CA SER A 42 10.85 19.34 2.67
C SER A 42 11.78 20.01 1.66
N GLN A 43 13.09 20.01 1.93
CA GLN A 43 14.09 20.72 1.11
C GLN A 43 14.08 20.34 -0.38
N PRO A 44 13.95 19.05 -0.78
CA PRO A 44 13.88 18.72 -2.20
C PRO A 44 12.69 19.38 -2.91
N MET A 45 11.52 19.40 -2.28
CA MET A 45 10.33 20.06 -2.80
C MET A 45 10.52 21.58 -2.84
N GLN A 46 11.02 22.18 -1.76
CA GLN A 46 11.29 23.62 -1.71
C GLN A 46 12.23 24.07 -2.85
N ARG A 47 13.28 23.30 -3.16
CA ARG A 47 14.17 23.60 -4.28
C ARG A 47 13.45 23.57 -5.63
N LEU A 48 12.53 22.63 -5.85
CA LEU A 48 11.77 22.56 -7.11
C LEU A 48 10.80 23.74 -7.24
N LEU A 49 10.15 24.13 -6.14
CA LEU A 49 9.22 25.26 -6.10
C LEU A 49 9.95 26.60 -6.31
N VAL A 50 11.02 26.86 -5.56
CA VAL A 50 11.77 28.14 -5.62
C VAL A 50 12.41 28.35 -7.00
N ASN A 51 12.89 27.29 -7.64
CA ASN A 51 13.53 27.39 -8.94
C ASN A 51 12.54 27.32 -10.12
N HIS A 52 11.22 27.31 -9.84
CA HIS A 52 10.15 27.23 -10.84
C HIS A 52 10.39 26.12 -11.88
N LYS A 53 10.77 24.92 -11.41
CA LYS A 53 11.16 23.78 -12.28
C LYS A 53 10.01 22.85 -12.63
N ILE A 54 8.82 23.08 -12.09
CA ILE A 54 7.68 22.18 -12.21
C ILE A 54 6.38 22.98 -12.34
N ASP A 55 5.41 22.42 -13.05
CA ASP A 55 4.06 23.00 -13.21
C ASP A 55 3.01 22.32 -12.33
N GLY A 56 3.34 21.14 -11.80
CA GLY A 56 2.44 20.35 -10.98
C GLY A 56 3.17 19.25 -10.20
N VAL A 57 2.53 18.72 -9.16
CA VAL A 57 3.10 17.66 -8.30
C VAL A 57 2.14 16.49 -8.15
N ILE A 58 2.64 15.28 -8.43
CA ILE A 58 2.07 14.05 -7.90
C ILE A 58 2.87 13.67 -6.65
N LEU A 59 2.22 13.74 -5.50
CA LEU A 59 2.75 13.30 -4.22
C LEU A 59 2.44 11.80 -4.05
N ALA A 60 3.39 10.95 -4.41
CA ALA A 60 3.26 9.49 -4.34
C ALA A 60 3.76 8.96 -3.00
N ARG A 61 3.20 9.53 -1.94
CA ARG A 61 3.26 9.10 -0.55
C ARG A 61 2.09 9.75 0.18
N SER A 62 1.58 9.09 1.20
CA SER A 62 0.56 9.68 2.08
C SER A 62 0.92 9.38 3.52
N LEU A 63 1.34 10.43 4.23
CA LEU A 63 1.63 10.39 5.67
C LEU A 63 0.47 11.00 6.44
N GLU A 64 0.25 10.56 7.69
CA GLU A 64 -0.76 11.17 8.58
C GLU A 64 -0.52 12.67 8.75
N ARG A 65 0.75 13.07 8.81
CA ARG A 65 1.17 14.48 8.93
C ARG A 65 2.26 14.77 7.90
N ASP A 66 1.87 14.86 6.63
CA ASP A 66 2.84 15.10 5.57
C ASP A 66 3.32 16.57 5.57
N PRO A 67 4.61 16.84 5.84
CA PRO A 67 5.14 18.22 5.84
C PRO A 67 5.11 18.90 4.48
N LEU A 68 4.91 18.14 3.39
CA LEU A 68 4.85 18.70 2.04
C LEU A 68 3.47 19.28 1.70
N ILE A 69 2.40 18.82 2.35
CA ILE A 69 1.03 19.29 2.04
C ILE A 69 0.89 20.80 2.31
N PRO A 70 1.24 21.33 3.50
CA PRO A 70 1.14 22.78 3.75
C PRO A 70 2.00 23.61 2.81
N LEU A 71 3.21 23.11 2.47
CA LEU A 71 4.13 23.78 1.55
C LEU A 71 3.52 23.88 0.14
N LEU A 72 2.92 22.79 -0.37
CA LEU A 72 2.29 22.75 -1.67
C LEU A 72 1.04 23.64 -1.72
N GLN A 73 0.19 23.60 -0.68
CA GLN A 73 -0.97 24.49 -0.56
C GLN A 73 -0.58 25.97 -0.59
N GLN A 74 0.48 26.35 0.14
CA GLN A 74 0.98 27.74 0.15
C GLN A 74 1.55 28.17 -1.20
N SER A 75 2.18 27.25 -1.95
CA SER A 75 2.77 27.53 -3.26
C SER A 75 1.75 27.82 -4.37
N LYS A 76 0.48 27.42 -4.18
CA LYS A 76 -0.60 27.46 -5.19
C LYS A 76 -0.32 26.64 -6.46
N LEU A 77 0.71 25.79 -6.44
CA LEU A 77 1.02 24.88 -7.52
C LEU A 77 0.00 23.72 -7.55
N PRO A 78 -0.56 23.35 -8.72
CA PRO A 78 -1.41 22.16 -8.84
C PRO A 78 -0.76 20.92 -8.25
N PHE A 79 -1.42 20.25 -7.31
CA PHE A 79 -0.92 18.98 -6.81
C PHE A 79 -2.06 18.03 -6.46
N ILE A 80 -1.73 16.74 -6.52
CA ILE A 80 -2.59 15.65 -6.07
C ILE A 80 -1.73 14.64 -5.29
N ALA A 81 -2.38 13.85 -4.43
CA ALA A 81 -1.77 12.71 -3.75
C ALA A 81 -2.12 11.38 -4.46
N ILE A 82 -1.18 10.45 -4.42
CA ILE A 82 -1.47 9.02 -4.56
C ILE A 82 -1.49 8.42 -3.14
N GLY A 83 -2.61 7.77 -2.82
CA GLY A 83 -2.94 7.42 -1.44
C GLY A 83 -3.86 8.45 -0.80
N ARG A 84 -4.71 8.02 0.14
CA ARG A 84 -5.58 8.93 0.89
C ARG A 84 -4.77 9.80 1.87
N PRO A 85 -4.74 11.14 1.72
CA PRO A 85 -4.13 12.04 2.69
C PRO A 85 -5.01 12.20 3.93
N ALA A 86 -4.43 12.61 5.05
CA ALA A 86 -5.18 12.93 6.27
C ALA A 86 -5.97 14.25 6.15
N ASP A 87 -5.49 15.20 5.34
CA ASP A 87 -6.21 16.43 5.04
C ASP A 87 -7.31 16.16 4.00
N PRO A 88 -8.60 16.31 4.34
CA PRO A 88 -9.72 16.00 3.45
C PRO A 88 -9.87 16.99 2.29
N THR A 89 -9.14 18.10 2.29
CA THR A 89 -9.16 19.11 1.22
C THR A 89 -8.20 18.79 0.08
N VAL A 90 -7.26 17.88 0.30
CA VAL A 90 -6.26 17.49 -0.68
C VAL A 90 -6.85 16.52 -1.69
N LEU A 91 -6.68 16.84 -2.97
CA LEU A 91 -7.09 15.98 -4.08
C LEU A 91 -6.27 14.69 -4.09
N TYR A 92 -6.91 13.53 -4.25
CA TYR A 92 -6.21 12.25 -4.27
C TYR A 92 -6.84 11.20 -5.17
N VAL A 93 -5.99 10.26 -5.58
CA VAL A 93 -6.38 8.98 -6.17
C VAL A 93 -5.80 7.85 -5.32
N ASP A 94 -6.62 6.87 -5.00
CA ASP A 94 -6.18 5.65 -4.32
C ASP A 94 -7.05 4.47 -4.77
N HIS A 95 -6.68 3.27 -4.35
CA HIS A 95 -7.60 2.14 -4.36
C HIS A 95 -8.40 2.10 -3.05
N ASP A 96 -9.52 1.37 -3.02
CA ASP A 96 -10.25 1.08 -1.79
C ASP A 96 -9.47 0.08 -0.92
N GLN A 97 -8.46 0.59 -0.20
CA GLN A 97 -7.60 -0.19 0.70
C GLN A 97 -8.36 -0.74 1.91
N VAL A 98 -9.39 -0.01 2.41
CA VAL A 98 -10.27 -0.48 3.49
C VAL A 98 -11.03 -1.69 2.99
N GLY A 99 -11.69 -1.55 1.83
CA GLY A 99 -12.46 -2.61 1.21
C GLY A 99 -11.62 -3.84 0.93
N GLY A 100 -10.46 -3.68 0.28
CA GLY A 100 -9.57 -4.79 -0.05
C GLY A 100 -9.11 -5.58 1.18
N CYS A 101 -8.69 -4.88 2.24
CA CYS A 101 -8.29 -5.54 3.47
C CYS A 101 -9.47 -6.19 4.21
N ARG A 102 -10.63 -5.51 4.24
CA ARG A 102 -11.85 -6.04 4.85
C ARG A 102 -12.32 -7.31 4.15
N GLU A 103 -12.36 -7.32 2.82
CA GLU A 103 -12.79 -8.48 2.04
C GLU A 103 -11.85 -9.67 2.22
N MET A 104 -10.53 -9.45 2.12
CA MET A 104 -9.54 -10.50 2.40
C MET A 104 -9.72 -11.06 3.82
N THR A 105 -9.84 -10.19 4.82
CA THR A 105 -9.99 -10.62 6.22
C THR A 105 -11.29 -11.40 6.45
N ASN A 106 -12.41 -10.95 5.86
CA ASN A 106 -13.68 -11.67 5.90
C ASN A 106 -13.56 -13.07 5.29
N LEU A 107 -12.89 -13.20 4.14
CA LEU A 107 -12.68 -14.50 3.48
C LEU A 107 -11.85 -15.45 4.36
N LEU A 108 -10.85 -14.94 5.07
CA LEU A 108 -10.05 -15.72 6.02
C LEU A 108 -10.90 -16.15 7.24
N LEU A 109 -11.68 -15.24 7.83
CA LEU A 109 -12.56 -15.53 8.95
C LEU A 109 -13.64 -16.56 8.58
N MET A 110 -14.23 -16.46 7.39
CA MET A 110 -15.22 -17.41 6.86
C MET A 110 -14.64 -18.82 6.66
N LYS A 111 -13.33 -18.95 6.48
CA LYS A 111 -12.61 -20.23 6.42
C LYS A 111 -12.29 -20.81 7.81
N GLY A 112 -12.75 -20.16 8.89
CA GLY A 112 -12.49 -20.57 10.27
C GLY A 112 -11.12 -20.14 10.80
N LEU A 113 -10.44 -19.19 10.16
CA LEU A 113 -9.16 -18.65 10.61
C LEU A 113 -9.44 -17.49 11.55
N HIS A 114 -9.27 -17.71 12.86
CA HIS A 114 -9.67 -16.72 13.86
C HIS A 114 -8.48 -16.00 14.50
N ARG A 115 -7.28 -16.60 14.47
CA ARG A 115 -6.03 -15.99 14.96
C ARG A 115 -5.21 -15.48 13.79
N ILE A 116 -5.66 -14.38 13.17
CA ILE A 116 -4.98 -13.79 12.01
C ILE A 116 -3.93 -12.79 12.50
N ALA A 117 -2.66 -13.01 12.17
CA ALA A 117 -1.60 -12.03 12.38
C ALA A 117 -1.55 -11.04 11.23
N LEU A 118 -1.58 -9.75 11.56
CA LEU A 118 -1.47 -8.66 10.61
C LEU A 118 -0.04 -8.11 10.63
N LEU A 119 0.69 -8.31 9.53
CA LEU A 119 2.09 -7.95 9.38
C LEU A 119 2.19 -6.71 8.47
N GLY A 120 2.29 -5.53 9.07
CA GLY A 120 2.21 -4.23 8.38
C GLY A 120 3.47 -3.37 8.52
N GLY A 121 3.59 -2.35 7.67
CA GLY A 121 4.63 -1.32 7.81
C GLY A 121 4.22 -0.23 8.81
N SER A 122 5.00 0.86 8.84
CA SER A 122 4.78 1.94 9.81
C SER A 122 3.39 2.59 9.71
N MET A 123 2.76 2.83 10.86
CA MET A 123 1.48 3.53 10.97
C MET A 123 1.59 5.03 10.66
N LEU A 124 2.78 5.55 10.40
CA LEU A 124 2.98 6.88 9.83
C LEU A 124 2.33 7.03 8.44
N TYR A 125 2.20 5.93 7.70
CA TYR A 125 1.58 5.90 6.38
C TYR A 125 0.08 5.60 6.46
N THR A 126 -0.72 6.43 5.82
CA THR A 126 -2.18 6.33 5.86
C THR A 126 -2.71 5.02 5.25
N VAL A 127 -1.99 4.43 4.29
CA VAL A 127 -2.35 3.12 3.70
C VAL A 127 -2.37 2.01 4.76
N ASN A 128 -1.42 2.00 5.70
CA ASN A 128 -1.35 0.99 6.76
C ASN A 128 -2.48 1.18 7.78
N GLN A 129 -2.82 2.43 8.11
CA GLN A 129 -3.98 2.76 8.94
C GLN A 129 -5.28 2.30 8.29
N THR A 130 -5.43 2.58 6.99
CA THR A 130 -6.62 2.23 6.19
C THR A 130 -6.80 0.71 6.08
N ARG A 131 -5.70 -0.05 5.97
CA ARG A 131 -5.73 -1.52 6.00
C ARG A 131 -6.08 -2.06 7.38
N LEU A 132 -5.49 -1.50 8.45
CA LEU A 132 -5.86 -1.86 9.82
C LEU A 132 -7.34 -1.57 10.10
N GLU A 133 -7.88 -0.48 9.56
CA GLU A 133 -9.32 -0.18 9.61
C GLU A 133 -10.14 -1.29 8.95
N GLY A 134 -9.81 -1.69 7.71
CA GLY A 134 -10.49 -2.79 7.02
C GLY A 134 -10.44 -4.12 7.79
N PHE A 135 -9.28 -4.44 8.36
CA PHE A 135 -9.08 -5.61 9.22
C PHE A 135 -9.99 -5.58 10.45
N ARG A 136 -10.10 -4.43 11.12
CA ARG A 136 -10.99 -4.22 12.28
C ARG A 136 -12.46 -4.34 11.90
N GLN A 137 -12.88 -3.73 10.80
CA GLN A 137 -14.26 -3.82 10.30
C GLN A 137 -14.69 -5.27 10.01
N ALA A 138 -13.78 -6.09 9.46
CA ALA A 138 -14.05 -7.51 9.19
C ALA A 138 -14.25 -8.33 10.49
N HIS A 139 -13.42 -8.06 11.50
CA HIS A 139 -13.52 -8.72 12.81
C HIS A 139 -14.81 -8.33 13.54
N GLU A 140 -15.16 -7.05 13.52
CA GLU A 140 -16.42 -6.55 14.08
C GLU A 140 -17.62 -7.21 13.40
N HIS A 141 -17.64 -7.24 12.06
CA HIS A 141 -18.71 -7.86 11.28
C HIS A 141 -18.86 -9.36 11.59
N SER A 142 -17.74 -10.07 11.73
CA SER A 142 -17.71 -11.50 12.05
C SER A 142 -17.86 -11.81 13.54
N ARG A 143 -18.00 -10.78 14.39
CA ARG A 143 -18.04 -10.90 15.86
C ARG A 143 -16.86 -11.69 16.44
N CYS A 144 -15.71 -11.61 15.78
CA CYS A 144 -14.46 -12.22 16.21
C CYS A 144 -13.60 -11.16 16.91
N LYS A 145 -13.04 -11.49 18.08
CA LYS A 145 -12.12 -10.57 18.76
C LYS A 145 -10.78 -10.56 18.07
N ILE A 146 -10.21 -9.36 17.90
CA ILE A 146 -8.81 -9.22 17.48
C ILE A 146 -7.91 -9.61 18.66
N ASP A 147 -6.91 -10.42 18.38
CA ASP A 147 -5.79 -10.61 19.30
C ASP A 147 -4.76 -9.52 19.02
N GLU A 148 -4.76 -8.46 19.84
CA GLU A 148 -3.85 -7.32 19.67
C GLU A 148 -2.37 -7.74 19.74
N THR A 149 -2.05 -8.90 20.32
CA THR A 149 -0.68 -9.46 20.30
C THR A 149 -0.28 -10.02 18.94
N LEU A 150 -1.19 -10.06 17.96
CA LEU A 150 -0.93 -10.49 16.59
C LEU A 150 -0.91 -9.32 15.58
N LEU A 151 -0.86 -8.08 16.06
CA LEU A 151 -0.63 -6.90 15.21
C LEU A 151 0.84 -6.50 15.29
N PHE A 152 1.51 -6.45 14.15
CA PHE A 152 2.94 -6.14 14.08
C PHE A 152 3.20 -4.98 13.12
N GLU A 153 3.97 -4.00 13.60
CA GLU A 153 4.49 -2.86 12.83
C GLU A 153 5.97 -3.11 12.51
N LEU A 154 6.31 -3.15 11.22
CA LEU A 154 7.56 -3.70 10.72
C LEU A 154 8.34 -2.65 9.92
N GLU A 155 9.48 -2.23 10.45
CA GLU A 155 10.34 -1.22 9.81
C GLU A 155 11.53 -1.82 9.07
N THR A 156 12.09 -2.94 9.56
CA THR A 156 13.30 -3.58 9.01
C THR A 156 13.11 -5.08 8.78
N ASP A 157 13.96 -5.70 7.96
CA ASP A 157 13.88 -7.15 7.67
C ASP A 157 14.08 -8.03 8.92
N ASP A 158 15.01 -7.68 9.81
CA ASP A 158 15.21 -8.42 11.06
C ASP A 158 13.95 -8.39 11.95
N LEU A 159 13.31 -7.23 12.05
CA LEU A 159 12.03 -7.08 12.77
C LEU A 159 10.92 -7.88 12.09
N ARG A 160 10.92 -7.99 10.75
CA ARG A 160 9.93 -8.81 10.02
C ARG A 160 10.09 -10.29 10.36
N ILE A 161 11.31 -10.83 10.35
CA ILE A 161 11.56 -12.25 10.68
C ILE A 161 11.14 -12.56 12.11
N ASP A 162 11.54 -11.73 13.07
CA ASP A 162 11.16 -11.89 14.49
C ASP A 162 9.63 -11.84 14.66
N ALA A 163 8.96 -10.89 14.01
CA ALA A 163 7.50 -10.82 14.04
C ALA A 163 6.81 -12.06 13.47
N ILE A 164 7.31 -12.62 12.37
CA ILE A 164 6.79 -13.87 11.79
C ILE A 164 6.96 -15.03 12.79
N GLN A 165 8.16 -15.16 13.39
CA GLN A 165 8.43 -16.20 14.39
C GLN A 165 7.55 -16.04 15.63
N GLN A 166 7.34 -14.81 16.10
CA GLN A 166 6.45 -14.51 17.22
C GLN A 166 4.99 -14.82 16.88
N ALA A 167 4.50 -14.48 15.68
CA ALA A 167 3.14 -14.81 15.24
C ALA A 167 2.92 -16.33 15.24
N VAL A 168 3.89 -17.10 14.73
CA VAL A 168 3.86 -18.56 14.75
C VAL A 168 3.89 -19.09 16.20
N ALA A 169 4.77 -18.58 17.06
CA ALA A 169 4.86 -18.99 18.46
C ALA A 169 3.57 -18.67 19.24
N ARG A 170 2.90 -17.57 18.89
CA ARG A 170 1.57 -17.17 19.39
C ARG A 170 0.42 -17.92 18.70
N LYS A 171 0.71 -18.94 17.90
CA LYS A 171 -0.28 -19.81 17.24
C LYS A 171 -1.23 -19.01 16.34
N ALA A 172 -0.69 -18.14 15.49
CA ALA A 172 -1.48 -17.55 14.41
C ALA A 172 -1.90 -18.65 13.41
N ASP A 173 -3.18 -18.64 13.01
CA ASP A 173 -3.71 -19.55 11.99
C ASP A 173 -3.36 -19.06 10.57
N CYS A 174 -3.15 -17.75 10.43
CA CYS A 174 -2.86 -17.08 9.18
C CYS A 174 -1.96 -15.87 9.38
N LEU A 175 -1.00 -15.67 8.46
CA LEU A 175 -0.21 -14.45 8.33
C LEU A 175 -0.80 -13.61 7.19
N LEU A 176 -1.47 -12.50 7.51
CA LEU A 176 -1.93 -11.51 6.55
C LEU A 176 -0.87 -10.42 6.42
N CYS A 177 -0.15 -10.46 5.30
CA CYS A 177 0.98 -9.58 5.02
C CYS A 177 0.50 -8.36 4.23
N MET A 178 0.89 -7.15 4.66
CA MET A 178 0.49 -5.93 3.94
C MET A 178 1.33 -5.65 2.68
N ASP A 179 2.41 -6.39 2.44
CA ASP A 179 3.24 -6.25 1.24
C ASP A 179 3.82 -7.57 0.74
N ASP A 180 4.11 -7.65 -0.56
CA ASP A 180 4.59 -8.86 -1.24
C ASP A 180 5.92 -9.35 -0.67
N HIS A 181 6.82 -8.42 -0.33
CA HIS A 181 8.10 -8.75 0.29
C HIS A 181 7.91 -9.43 1.64
N VAL A 182 6.98 -8.93 2.46
CA VAL A 182 6.65 -9.51 3.76
C VAL A 182 6.03 -10.90 3.59
N ALA A 183 5.17 -11.09 2.58
CA ALA A 183 4.57 -12.39 2.26
C ALA A 183 5.62 -13.44 1.84
N MET A 184 6.57 -13.06 0.98
CA MET A 184 7.66 -13.95 0.57
C MET A 184 8.61 -14.28 1.72
N LEU A 185 8.93 -13.29 2.56
CA LEU A 185 9.72 -13.49 3.76
C LEU A 185 9.00 -14.43 4.74
N ALA A 186 7.70 -14.24 4.96
CA ALA A 186 6.87 -15.11 5.78
C ALA A 186 6.88 -16.56 5.27
N LEU A 187 6.70 -16.77 3.96
CA LEU A 187 6.75 -18.10 3.36
C LEU A 187 8.11 -18.77 3.59
N ASN A 188 9.21 -18.04 3.41
CA ASN A 188 10.56 -18.56 3.61
C ASN A 188 10.86 -18.88 5.09
N THR A 189 10.50 -17.98 6.01
CA THR A 189 10.71 -18.18 7.45
C THR A 189 9.90 -19.35 7.99
N VAL A 190 8.61 -19.45 7.63
CA VAL A 190 7.75 -20.58 8.04
C VAL A 190 8.32 -21.92 7.57
N ARG A 191 8.86 -21.97 6.35
CA ARG A 191 9.54 -23.17 5.82
C ARG A 191 10.82 -23.52 6.56
N GLN A 192 11.63 -22.53 6.90
CA GLN A 192 12.85 -22.73 7.70
C GLN A 192 12.52 -23.26 9.11
N MET A 193 11.35 -22.91 9.64
CA MET A 193 10.81 -23.46 10.89
C MET A 193 10.23 -24.88 10.74
N GLY A 194 10.26 -25.47 9.54
CA GLY A 194 9.75 -26.81 9.26
C GLY A 194 8.23 -26.90 9.10
N LEU A 195 7.54 -25.78 8.99
CA LEU A 195 6.08 -25.70 8.85
C LEU A 195 5.66 -25.69 7.37
N LYS A 196 4.50 -26.28 7.09
CA LYS A 196 3.89 -26.36 5.77
C LYS A 196 2.80 -25.31 5.59
N VAL A 197 2.83 -24.64 4.45
CA VAL A 197 1.74 -23.77 3.99
C VAL A 197 0.96 -24.54 2.92
N PRO A 198 -0.38 -24.67 2.99
CA PRO A 198 -1.29 -24.09 4.00
C PRO A 198 -1.53 -24.94 5.26
N ASN A 199 -0.96 -26.16 5.34
CA ASN A 199 -1.41 -27.18 6.30
C ASN A 199 -1.23 -26.79 7.78
N ASP A 200 -0.09 -26.20 8.11
CA ASP A 200 0.25 -25.81 9.49
C ASP A 200 -0.06 -24.33 9.74
N ILE A 201 0.13 -23.48 8.73
CA ILE A 201 -0.19 -22.05 8.77
C ILE A 201 -0.53 -21.55 7.36
N ARG A 202 -1.46 -20.60 7.27
CA ARG A 202 -1.87 -19.97 6.00
C ARG A 202 -1.20 -18.62 5.81
N ILE A 203 -1.07 -18.20 4.56
CA ILE A 203 -0.46 -16.91 4.22
C ILE A 203 -1.34 -16.20 3.19
N ALA A 204 -1.58 -14.91 3.39
CA ALA A 204 -2.25 -14.04 2.43
C ALA A 204 -1.52 -12.69 2.32
N SER A 205 -1.68 -12.00 1.18
CA SER A 205 -1.07 -10.70 0.91
C SER A 205 -2.12 -9.62 0.56
N LEU A 206 -1.83 -8.36 0.89
CA LEU A 206 -2.57 -7.17 0.43
C LEU A 206 -1.91 -6.50 -0.79
N TYR A 207 -1.09 -7.26 -1.52
CA TYR A 207 -0.66 -6.98 -2.88
C TYR A 207 -0.54 -8.31 -3.64
N ASP A 208 -0.43 -8.23 -4.96
CA ASP A 208 -0.47 -9.38 -5.86
C ASP A 208 0.68 -9.35 -6.87
N GLY A 209 1.91 -9.21 -6.37
CA GLY A 209 3.11 -9.24 -7.20
C GLY A 209 3.41 -10.60 -7.83
N GLU A 210 4.13 -10.60 -8.96
CA GLU A 210 4.49 -11.81 -9.72
C GLU A 210 5.15 -12.90 -8.84
N ALA A 211 5.99 -12.52 -7.88
CA ALA A 211 6.64 -13.46 -6.97
C ALA A 211 5.66 -14.33 -6.17
N LEU A 212 4.45 -13.81 -5.89
CA LEU A 212 3.38 -14.54 -5.17
C LEU A 212 2.63 -15.54 -6.06
N LEU A 213 2.69 -15.35 -7.37
CA LEU A 213 2.15 -16.27 -8.38
C LEU A 213 3.15 -17.38 -8.72
N ASP A 214 4.45 -17.07 -8.69
CA ASP A 214 5.51 -17.99 -9.09
C ASP A 214 6.03 -18.86 -7.93
N CYS A 215 5.71 -18.50 -6.69
CA CYS A 215 6.05 -19.33 -5.55
C CYS A 215 5.12 -20.54 -5.41
N THR A 216 5.62 -21.59 -4.76
CA THR A 216 4.81 -22.73 -4.33
C THR A 216 4.71 -22.70 -2.80
N PRO A 217 3.54 -22.90 -2.17
CA PRO A 217 2.22 -22.70 -2.79
C PRO A 217 2.08 -21.25 -3.28
N GLN A 218 1.21 -21.04 -4.28
CA GLN A 218 0.85 -19.68 -4.72
C GLN A 218 0.09 -18.97 -3.59
N ILE A 219 0.41 -17.69 -3.36
CA ILE A 219 -0.13 -16.92 -2.23
C ILE A 219 -1.45 -16.24 -2.60
N THR A 220 -2.49 -16.45 -1.80
CA THR A 220 -3.76 -15.72 -1.87
C THR A 220 -3.53 -14.23 -1.66
N ALA A 221 -4.05 -13.38 -2.53
CA ALA A 221 -3.66 -11.97 -2.57
C ALA A 221 -4.81 -11.03 -2.95
N VAL A 222 -4.71 -9.77 -2.50
CA VAL A 222 -5.51 -8.65 -3.02
C VAL A 222 -4.71 -7.96 -4.13
N SER A 223 -5.31 -7.84 -5.30
CA SER A 223 -4.76 -7.14 -6.45
C SER A 223 -5.34 -5.74 -6.56
N PHE A 224 -4.45 -4.77 -6.75
CA PHE A 224 -4.73 -3.37 -7.03
C PHE A 224 -4.08 -3.04 -8.39
N ASP A 225 -4.72 -2.22 -9.22
CA ASP A 225 -4.22 -1.91 -10.57
C ASP A 225 -3.30 -0.68 -10.56
N PRO A 226 -1.95 -0.84 -10.54
CA PRO A 226 -1.03 0.28 -10.52
C PRO A 226 -1.08 1.12 -11.80
N GLU A 227 -1.40 0.52 -12.95
CA GLU A 227 -1.43 1.24 -14.22
C GLU A 227 -2.65 2.17 -14.27
N LEU A 228 -3.81 1.68 -13.82
CA LEU A 228 -5.01 2.48 -13.67
C LEU A 228 -4.80 3.61 -12.65
N LEU A 229 -4.13 3.33 -11.54
CA LEU A 229 -3.78 4.34 -10.53
C LEU A 229 -2.91 5.46 -11.09
N GLY A 230 -1.81 5.10 -11.75
CA GLY A 230 -0.90 6.08 -12.36
C GLY A 230 -1.59 6.91 -13.44
N LYS A 231 -2.38 6.25 -14.30
CA LYS A 231 -3.17 6.91 -15.34
C LYS A 231 -4.17 7.91 -14.74
N ARG A 232 -4.94 7.49 -13.74
CA ARG A 232 -5.97 8.33 -13.11
C ARG A 232 -5.35 9.51 -12.37
N ALA A 233 -4.22 9.30 -11.69
CA ALA A 233 -3.46 10.37 -11.03
C ALA A 233 -2.97 11.41 -12.06
N ALA A 234 -2.30 10.97 -13.13
CA ALA A 234 -1.83 11.89 -14.16
C ALA A 234 -2.98 12.69 -14.82
N GLN A 235 -4.10 12.02 -15.13
CA GLN A 235 -5.28 12.67 -15.67
C GLN A 235 -5.89 13.71 -14.73
N GLN A 236 -5.97 13.42 -13.42
CA GLN A 236 -6.47 14.37 -12.44
C GLN A 236 -5.56 15.58 -12.31
N LEU A 237 -4.23 15.39 -12.24
CA LEU A 237 -3.31 16.52 -12.18
C LEU A 237 -3.43 17.42 -13.42
N LEU A 238 -3.51 16.82 -14.62
CA LEU A 238 -3.72 17.57 -15.86
C LEU A 238 -5.03 18.38 -15.85
N ALA A 239 -6.12 17.78 -15.33
CA ALA A 239 -7.40 18.47 -15.19
C ALA A 239 -7.29 19.66 -14.24
N VAL A 240 -6.61 19.51 -13.10
CA VAL A 240 -6.36 20.62 -12.15
C VAL A 240 -5.53 21.73 -12.81
N THR A 241 -4.44 21.39 -13.50
CA THR A 241 -3.60 22.35 -14.22
C THR A 241 -4.39 23.12 -15.29
N ARG A 242 -5.34 22.45 -15.96
CA ARG A 242 -6.25 23.04 -16.95
C ARG A 242 -7.48 23.72 -16.34
N ARG A 243 -7.57 23.83 -15.01
CA ARG A 243 -8.71 24.41 -14.27
C ARG A 243 -10.05 23.74 -14.58
N GLN A 244 -10.01 22.44 -14.86
CA GLN A 244 -11.20 21.62 -15.05
C GLN A 244 -11.69 21.11 -13.69
N PRO A 245 -13.02 20.91 -13.53
CA PRO A 245 -13.57 20.36 -12.30
C PRO A 245 -13.05 18.93 -12.08
N VAL A 246 -12.66 18.64 -10.84
CA VAL A 246 -12.21 17.32 -10.39
C VAL A 246 -12.86 16.97 -9.06
N GLU A 247 -13.07 15.68 -8.83
CA GLU A 247 -13.50 15.16 -7.53
C GLU A 247 -12.32 15.16 -6.56
N THR A 248 -12.60 15.45 -5.28
CA THR A 248 -11.57 15.48 -4.24
C THR A 248 -10.92 14.12 -3.99
N GLY A 249 -11.68 13.02 -4.11
CA GLY A 249 -11.15 11.68 -3.95
C GLY A 249 -11.69 10.74 -5.02
N ALA A 250 -10.79 10.06 -5.73
CA ALA A 250 -11.15 8.99 -6.66
C ALA A 250 -10.65 7.64 -6.11
N LEU A 251 -11.59 6.79 -5.67
CA LEU A 251 -11.30 5.44 -5.22
C LEU A 251 -11.48 4.43 -6.35
N LEU A 252 -10.41 3.71 -6.65
CA LEU A 252 -10.37 2.62 -7.61
C LEU A 252 -10.69 1.28 -6.93
N GLY A 253 -11.20 0.32 -7.71
CA GLY A 253 -11.57 -1.01 -7.21
C GLY A 253 -10.37 -1.92 -6.95
N TYR A 254 -10.64 -3.13 -6.48
CA TYR A 254 -9.63 -4.17 -6.21
C TYR A 254 -10.20 -5.53 -6.59
N GLN A 255 -9.35 -6.55 -6.60
CA GLN A 255 -9.76 -7.95 -6.79
C GLN A 255 -9.10 -8.84 -5.74
N VAL A 256 -9.81 -9.86 -5.27
CA VAL A 256 -9.23 -10.87 -4.37
C VAL A 256 -9.01 -12.18 -5.13
N GLY A 257 -7.74 -12.58 -5.25
CA GLY A 257 -7.33 -13.84 -5.86
C GLY A 257 -7.10 -14.91 -4.81
N LEU A 258 -8.05 -15.85 -4.66
CA LEU A 258 -7.89 -17.02 -3.78
C LEU A 258 -6.96 -18.06 -4.43
N ARG A 259 -5.95 -18.52 -3.68
CA ARG A 259 -4.92 -19.47 -4.14
C ARG A 259 -4.64 -20.53 -3.07
N THR A 260 -3.67 -21.40 -3.37
CA THR A 260 -3.33 -22.59 -2.58
C THR A 260 -2.88 -22.29 -1.14
N SER A 261 -2.30 -21.12 -0.87
CA SER A 261 -1.80 -20.78 0.48
C SER A 261 -2.88 -20.58 1.55
N THR A 262 -4.16 -20.49 1.16
CA THR A 262 -5.31 -20.41 2.08
C THR A 262 -6.38 -21.46 1.78
N GLN A 263 -6.04 -22.49 1.01
CA GLN A 263 -6.91 -23.64 0.82
C GLN A 263 -6.96 -24.47 2.11
N THR A 264 -8.13 -25.07 2.34
CA THR A 264 -8.44 -25.97 3.46
C THR A 264 -8.50 -27.39 2.95
#